data_AF-A0AA88V529-F1
#
_entry.id   AF-A0AA88V529-F1
#
_cell.length_a   1.000
_cell.length_b   1.000
_cell.length_c   1.000
_cell.angle_alpha   90.00
_cell.angle_beta   90.00
_cell.angle_gamma   90.00
#
_symmetry.space_group_name_H-M   'P 1'
#
loop_
_entity.id
_entity.type
_entity.pdbx_description
1 polymer ?
#
loop_
_entity_poly.entity_id
_entity_poly.type
_entity_poly.pdbx_seq_one_letter_code
_entity_poly.pdbx_strand_id
1 'polypeptide(L)'
;MYYIDTVDHLSSSPVSRSTSAILFLQFWRVSDSEFQFRTSQGQFLVCDGNGGFVSATSKSPSTMATFFIDRNHENRVHLRGRSGTYLQASMSNQLTADYPGIPGWDDNAATFAMMIVANNLHGDYQLANGYGHDKAKEVLNRHRNNFITVEDFKFLHRHGINTVRIPVGWWIPFDPNPPTPFIGGTLEALDNAYSWAQYSKHPAMLGFELLNEPSAAEVPLDVLVSFYKQGYHMIRKYSSAAYVIICQRIANVDPFELYQADIGSFNIVVDLHYYNLFDATFVNMSVEANIQYIFKSRETQLKALNRANGPLVFIGEWVNEWDVTSASQTDYQDFGRAQLDVYNAASFGWAYWTLKNDRMHWDFEWNIRNSYLQL
;
A
#
# COMPACT_ATOMS: atom_id res chain seq x y z
N MET A 1 11.73 -2.19 9.80
CA MET A 1 11.89 -1.92 11.24
C MET A 1 13.39 -1.97 11.53
N TYR A 2 13.90 -1.02 12.30
CA TYR A 2 15.34 -0.84 12.52
C TYR A 2 15.58 -0.75 14.02
N TYR A 3 16.74 -1.23 14.45
CA TYR A 3 17.16 -1.17 15.84
C TYR A 3 18.50 -0.43 15.95
N ILE A 4 18.62 0.44 16.95
CA ILE A 4 19.82 1.20 17.30
C ILE A 4 20.30 0.77 18.69
N ASP A 5 21.38 -0.02 18.77
CA ASP A 5 22.02 -0.44 20.03
C ASP A 5 23.15 0.49 20.44
N THR A 6 23.37 0.64 21.75
CA THR A 6 24.62 1.13 22.30
C THR A 6 25.58 -0.06 22.43
N VAL A 7 26.75 -0.01 21.81
CA VAL A 7 27.71 -1.13 21.86
C VAL A 7 28.30 -1.23 23.28
N ASP A 8 27.98 -2.31 24.00
CA ASP A 8 28.57 -2.64 25.31
C ASP A 8 29.49 -3.88 25.21
N HIS A 9 30.59 -3.85 25.96
CA HIS A 9 31.73 -4.75 25.87
C HIS A 9 31.42 -6.26 25.91
N LEU A 10 32.05 -7.01 24.99
CA LEU A 10 32.50 -8.38 25.24
C LEU A 10 33.74 -8.33 26.15
N SER A 11 33.57 -8.63 27.44
CA SER A 11 34.70 -9.07 28.28
C SER A 11 34.31 -10.34 29.04
N SER A 12 35.23 -11.30 29.03
CA SER A 12 35.11 -12.62 29.63
C SER A 12 35.13 -12.55 31.17
N SER A 13 33.99 -12.28 31.81
CA SER A 13 33.75 -12.61 33.23
C SER A 13 32.25 -12.52 33.58
N PRO A 14 31.67 -13.44 34.37
CA PRO A 14 30.24 -13.50 34.60
C PRO A 14 29.82 -12.65 35.81
N VAL A 15 29.93 -11.32 35.77
CA VAL A 15 29.27 -10.45 36.75
C VAL A 15 28.83 -9.13 36.09
N SER A 16 27.54 -8.83 36.25
CA SER A 16 26.77 -7.65 35.78
C SER A 16 26.60 -7.48 34.26
N ARG A 17 25.46 -7.96 33.74
CA ARG A 17 24.88 -7.46 32.49
C ARG A 17 24.33 -6.04 32.74
N SER A 18 24.97 -5.00 32.23
CA SER A 18 24.29 -3.70 32.01
C SER A 18 23.23 -3.91 30.93
N THR A 19 22.05 -3.34 31.13
CA THR A 19 20.94 -3.42 30.17
C THR A 19 21.24 -2.55 28.96
N SER A 20 21.65 -3.16 27.85
CA SER A 20 21.66 -2.51 26.52
C SER A 20 20.24 -2.03 26.20
N ALA A 21 20.07 -0.74 25.92
CA ALA A 21 18.76 -0.15 25.68
C ALA A 21 18.34 -0.37 24.21
N ILE A 22 17.45 -1.34 23.98
CA ILE A 22 16.99 -1.66 22.63
C ILE A 22 15.90 -0.69 22.15
N LEU A 23 16.20 0.25 21.23
CA LEU A 23 15.19 1.15 20.62
C LEU A 23 14.76 0.73 19.21
N PHE A 24 13.53 0.24 19.08
CA PHE A 24 12.92 -0.06 17.79
C PHE A 24 12.36 1.19 17.11
N LEU A 25 12.88 1.50 15.92
CA LEU A 25 12.50 2.66 15.12
C LEU A 25 12.09 2.24 13.70
N GLN A 26 11.08 2.89 13.17
CA GLN A 26 10.83 2.96 11.74
C GLN A 26 11.64 4.12 11.15
N PHE A 27 12.21 3.86 9.98
CA PHE A 27 13.13 4.76 9.31
C PHE A 27 12.44 5.43 8.14
N TRP A 28 12.45 6.75 8.14
CA TRP A 28 11.86 7.56 7.10
C TRP A 28 13.00 8.29 6.40
N ARG A 29 13.40 7.78 5.23
CA ARG A 29 14.36 8.48 4.38
C ARG A 29 13.68 9.72 3.81
N VAL A 30 14.27 10.89 4.06
CA VAL A 30 13.81 12.17 3.52
C VAL A 30 14.59 12.51 2.25
N SER A 31 15.89 12.21 2.24
CA SER A 31 16.76 12.35 1.08
C SER A 31 17.91 11.34 1.14
N ASP A 32 18.92 11.48 0.27
CA ASP A 32 20.03 10.55 0.26
C ASP A 32 20.84 10.51 1.56
N SER A 33 20.87 11.64 2.27
CA SER A 33 21.64 11.82 3.51
C SER A 33 20.79 12.18 4.73
N GLU A 34 19.50 12.47 4.55
CA GLU A 34 18.62 12.94 5.61
C GLU A 34 17.56 11.91 5.98
N PHE A 35 17.38 11.74 7.29
CA PHE A 35 16.55 10.69 7.84
C PHE A 35 15.74 11.19 9.02
N GLN A 36 14.53 10.66 9.16
CA GLN A 36 13.69 10.84 10.33
C GLN A 36 13.43 9.49 10.97
N PHE A 37 13.43 9.47 12.30
CA PHE A 37 13.19 8.26 13.08
C PHE A 37 11.82 8.34 13.72
N ARG A 38 11.02 7.28 13.56
CA ARG A 38 9.69 7.17 14.14
C ARG A 38 9.63 5.97 15.08
N THR A 39 9.14 6.15 16.29
CA THR A 39 8.98 5.06 17.27
C THR A 39 7.89 4.08 16.82
N SER A 40 7.84 2.92 17.47
CA SER A 40 6.75 1.94 17.30
C SER A 40 5.36 2.50 17.66
N GLN A 41 5.31 3.54 18.49
CA GLN A 41 4.08 4.25 18.87
C GLN A 41 3.74 5.41 17.92
N GLY A 42 4.55 5.63 16.88
CA GLY A 42 4.24 6.56 15.81
C GLY A 42 4.69 8.00 16.05
N GLN A 43 5.45 8.30 17.09
CA GLN A 43 6.07 9.62 17.30
C GLN A 43 7.45 9.71 16.63
N PHE A 44 7.80 10.88 16.14
CA PHE A 44 9.12 11.19 15.61
C PHE A 44 10.10 11.53 16.73
N LEU A 45 11.35 11.07 16.60
CA LEU A 45 12.46 11.58 17.39
C LEU A 45 12.72 13.03 16.99
N VAL A 46 12.76 13.93 17.96
CA VAL A 46 13.00 15.36 17.78
C VAL A 46 14.16 15.77 18.67
N CYS A 47 15.04 16.59 18.14
CA CYS A 47 16.11 17.21 18.88
C CYS A 47 15.95 18.74 18.86
N ASP A 48 15.89 19.34 20.05
CA ASP A 48 15.65 20.80 20.23
C ASP A 48 16.88 21.67 19.89
N GLY A 49 17.98 21.06 19.43
CA GLY A 49 19.23 21.74 19.04
C GLY A 49 20.45 21.29 19.85
N ASN A 50 21.55 22.06 19.76
CA ASN A 50 22.80 21.75 20.49
C ASN A 50 22.58 21.71 22.00
N GLY A 51 23.05 20.64 22.65
CA GLY A 51 22.81 20.46 24.09
C GLY A 51 21.41 19.96 24.44
N GLY A 52 20.55 19.73 23.44
CA GLY A 52 19.16 19.34 23.62
C GLY A 52 18.98 17.85 23.88
N PHE A 53 17.91 17.52 24.58
CA PHE A 53 17.43 16.15 24.69
C PHE A 53 16.80 15.70 23.37
N VAL A 54 16.97 14.42 23.04
CA VAL A 54 16.21 13.79 21.97
C VAL A 54 14.96 13.18 22.58
N SER A 55 13.79 13.63 22.13
CA SER A 55 12.49 13.20 22.64
C SER A 55 11.60 12.63 21.54
N ALA A 56 10.68 11.74 21.89
CA ALA A 56 9.75 11.10 20.96
C ALA A 56 8.31 11.62 21.17
N THR A 57 8.10 12.93 21.03
CA THR A 57 6.82 13.57 21.36
C THR A 57 6.02 14.03 20.13
N SER A 58 6.69 14.29 19.00
CA SER A 58 6.04 14.84 17.82
C SER A 58 5.27 13.77 17.03
N LYS A 59 4.02 14.02 16.69
CA LYS A 59 3.23 13.15 15.80
C LYS A 59 3.41 13.49 14.31
N SER A 60 4.11 14.59 14.01
CA SER A 60 4.31 15.08 12.64
C SER A 60 5.80 15.21 12.31
N PRO A 61 6.20 14.92 11.06
CA PRO A 61 7.57 15.13 10.64
C PRO A 61 7.92 16.63 10.68
N SER A 62 9.15 16.96 11.05
CA SER A 62 9.64 18.34 11.08
C SER A 62 11.14 18.38 10.81
N THR A 63 11.67 19.56 10.52
CA THR A 63 13.12 19.74 10.35
C THR A 63 13.92 19.46 11.62
N MET A 64 13.29 19.56 12.80
CA MET A 64 13.90 19.21 14.10
C MET A 64 13.92 17.70 14.35
N ALA A 65 13.20 16.93 13.53
CA ALA A 65 13.22 15.48 13.51
C ALA A 65 14.22 14.89 12.50
N THR A 66 14.96 15.74 11.78
CA THR A 66 15.86 15.33 10.71
C THR A 66 17.29 15.14 11.22
N PHE A 67 17.85 13.97 10.92
CA PHE A 67 19.18 13.53 11.29
C PHE A 67 19.97 13.08 10.07
N PHE A 68 21.29 13.20 10.15
CA PHE A 68 22.26 12.62 9.23
C PHE A 68 22.85 11.37 9.84
N ILE A 69 23.25 10.42 8.99
CA ILE A 69 23.81 9.15 9.45
C ILE A 69 25.12 8.90 8.74
N ASP A 70 26.19 8.93 9.53
CA ASP A 70 27.50 8.47 9.10
C ASP A 70 27.57 6.97 9.41
N ARG A 71 28.07 6.15 8.47
CA ARG A 71 28.08 4.68 8.59
C ARG A 71 29.48 4.14 8.31
N ASN A 72 29.88 3.09 9.04
CA ASN A 72 31.08 2.30 8.72
C ASN A 72 30.72 0.94 8.10
N HIS A 73 31.74 0.14 7.77
CA HIS A 73 31.58 -1.17 7.15
C HIS A 73 31.08 -2.29 8.09
N GLU A 74 30.92 -2.01 9.39
CA GLU A 74 30.57 -2.98 10.43
C GLU A 74 29.18 -2.71 11.04
N ASN A 75 28.27 -2.09 10.28
CA ASN A 75 26.94 -1.68 10.74
C ASN A 75 26.94 -0.70 11.92
N ARG A 76 28.07 -0.04 12.20
CA ARG A 76 28.12 1.05 13.19
C ARG A 76 27.71 2.35 12.52
N VAL A 77 27.00 3.16 13.28
CA VAL A 77 26.51 4.46 12.83
C VAL A 77 26.77 5.54 13.87
N HIS A 78 27.00 6.74 13.37
CA HIS A 78 26.91 7.96 14.16
C HIS A 78 25.72 8.75 13.66
N LEU A 79 24.87 9.19 14.59
CA LEU A 79 23.72 10.01 14.28
C LEU A 79 24.10 11.47 14.53
N ARG A 80 23.84 12.32 13.56
CA ARG A 80 24.17 13.75 13.65
C ARG A 80 22.93 14.59 13.46
N GLY A 81 22.67 15.50 14.40
CA GLY A 81 21.60 16.48 14.29
C GLY A 81 21.91 17.54 13.22
N ARG A 82 20.90 18.34 12.86
CA ARG A 82 21.06 19.40 11.85
C ARG A 82 22.06 20.50 12.24
N SER A 83 22.27 20.70 13.53
CA SER A 83 23.30 21.61 14.05
C SER A 83 24.73 21.11 13.86
N GLY A 84 24.90 19.87 13.40
CA GLY A 84 26.21 19.23 13.22
C GLY A 84 26.70 18.45 14.44
N THR A 85 25.99 18.51 15.56
CA THR A 85 26.39 17.78 16.78
C THR A 85 25.93 16.33 16.74
N TYR A 86 26.81 15.43 17.19
CA TYR A 86 26.54 14.01 17.26
C TYR A 86 25.70 13.66 18.49
N LEU A 87 24.81 12.69 18.31
CA LEU A 87 23.99 12.16 19.39
C LEU A 87 24.83 11.22 20.24
N GLN A 88 24.59 11.20 21.55
CA GLN A 88 25.17 10.24 22.48
C GLN A 88 24.13 9.67 23.44
N ALA A 89 24.34 8.42 23.85
CA ALA A 89 23.60 7.80 24.93
C ALA A 89 24.24 8.17 26.28
N SER A 90 23.44 8.69 27.20
CA SER A 90 23.85 9.00 28.56
C SER A 90 23.71 7.77 29.47
N MET A 91 24.39 7.79 30.61
CA MET A 91 24.21 6.80 31.68
C MET A 91 22.81 6.82 32.33
N SER A 92 21.97 7.81 32.01
CA SER A 92 20.58 7.92 32.46
C SER A 92 19.57 7.32 31.47
N ASN A 93 20.02 6.53 30.50
CA ASN A 93 19.21 5.99 29.39
C ASN A 93 18.51 7.11 28.58
N GLN A 94 19.19 8.23 28.40
CA GLN A 94 18.71 9.34 27.58
C GLN A 94 19.59 9.48 26.34
N LEU A 95 19.00 9.96 25.25
CA LEU A 95 19.70 10.31 24.03
C LEU A 95 19.82 11.85 23.99
N THR A 96 21.03 12.37 23.88
CA THR A 96 21.32 13.82 23.87
C THR A 96 22.14 14.19 22.63
N ALA A 97 22.07 15.44 22.19
CA ALA A 97 22.82 15.94 21.02
C ALA A 97 23.93 16.91 21.44
N ASP A 98 24.92 16.39 22.17
CA ASP A 98 26.00 17.14 22.80
C ASP A 98 27.33 16.38 22.85
N TYR A 99 27.53 15.36 22.00
CA TYR A 99 28.82 14.67 21.94
C TYR A 99 29.94 15.63 21.52
N PRO A 100 31.08 15.64 22.23
CA PRO A 100 32.16 16.58 21.96
C PRO A 100 32.96 16.19 20.70
N GLY A 101 32.89 17.03 19.66
CA GLY A 101 33.69 16.86 18.45
C GLY A 101 33.17 15.76 17.52
N ILE A 102 34.07 15.17 16.73
CA ILE A 102 33.76 14.07 15.80
C ILE A 102 34.07 12.74 16.52
N PRO A 103 33.10 11.86 16.72
CA PRO A 103 33.31 10.57 17.36
C PRO A 103 34.24 9.66 16.54
N GLY A 104 35.06 8.89 17.25
CA GLY A 104 35.74 7.73 16.67
C GLY A 104 34.75 6.57 16.43
N TRP A 105 35.21 5.53 15.75
CA TRP A 105 34.43 4.30 15.51
C TRP A 105 34.57 3.25 16.62
N ASP A 106 35.31 3.59 17.68
CA ASP A 106 35.43 2.81 18.90
C ASP A 106 34.09 2.73 19.66
N ASP A 107 34.04 1.86 20.66
CA ASP A 107 32.88 1.69 21.56
C ASP A 107 32.77 2.92 22.49
N ASN A 108 32.25 4.02 21.96
CA ASN A 108 31.99 5.26 22.68
C ASN A 108 30.49 5.58 22.69
N ALA A 109 30.11 6.55 23.53
CA ALA A 109 28.70 6.90 23.78
C ALA A 109 27.92 7.39 22.54
N ALA A 110 28.61 7.81 21.47
CA ALA A 110 27.98 8.24 20.22
C ALA A 110 27.98 7.15 19.13
N THR A 111 28.61 6.00 19.37
CA THR A 111 28.65 4.87 18.43
C THR A 111 27.49 3.93 18.67
N PHE A 112 26.61 3.82 17.67
CA PHE A 112 25.46 2.93 17.71
C PHE A 112 25.58 1.79 16.70
N ALA A 113 25.04 0.61 17.01
CA ALA A 113 24.87 -0.46 16.04
C ALA A 113 23.50 -0.34 15.36
N MET A 114 23.47 -0.29 14.03
CA MET A 114 22.23 -0.24 13.25
C MET A 114 22.00 -1.57 12.51
N MET A 115 20.94 -2.28 12.86
CA MET A 115 20.52 -3.49 12.12
C MET A 115 19.27 -3.20 11.29
N ILE A 116 19.34 -3.51 10.00
CA ILE A 116 18.23 -3.39 9.05
C ILE A 116 17.48 -4.72 9.03
N VAL A 117 16.31 -4.76 9.68
CA VAL A 117 15.51 -6.00 9.80
C VAL A 117 14.58 -6.20 8.60
N ALA A 118 14.26 -5.13 7.87
CA ALA A 118 13.52 -5.18 6.61
C ALA A 118 13.82 -3.93 5.76
N ASN A 119 14.19 -4.12 4.49
CA ASN A 119 14.57 -3.05 3.56
C ASN A 119 13.67 -2.99 2.30
N ASN A 120 12.40 -3.33 2.45
CA ASN A 120 11.48 -3.29 1.32
C ASN A 120 10.96 -1.85 1.16
N LEU A 121 10.96 -1.34 -0.06
CA LEU A 121 10.29 -0.07 -0.37
C LEU A 121 8.79 -0.36 -0.45
N HIS A 122 8.00 0.33 0.37
CA HIS A 122 6.56 0.07 0.55
C HIS A 122 5.67 0.96 -0.34
N GLY A 123 6.12 1.28 -1.55
CA GLY A 123 5.36 2.06 -2.54
C GLY A 123 6.07 3.33 -3.00
N ASP A 124 5.35 4.15 -3.79
CA ASP A 124 5.86 5.32 -4.50
C ASP A 124 6.52 6.35 -3.57
N TYR A 125 5.96 6.58 -2.38
CA TYR A 125 6.50 7.54 -1.41
C TYR A 125 7.91 7.15 -0.96
N GLN A 126 8.12 5.89 -0.54
CA GLN A 126 9.43 5.40 -0.12
C GLN A 126 10.36 5.25 -1.32
N LEU A 127 9.87 4.84 -2.48
CA LEU A 127 10.68 4.72 -3.69
C LEU A 127 11.25 6.07 -4.12
N ALA A 128 10.41 7.11 -4.14
CA ALA A 128 10.84 8.43 -4.58
C ALA A 128 11.81 9.10 -3.61
N ASN A 129 11.57 8.99 -2.30
CA ASN A 129 12.56 9.40 -1.29
C ASN A 129 13.83 8.54 -1.33
N GLY A 130 13.68 7.25 -1.64
CA GLY A 130 14.75 6.26 -1.69
C GLY A 130 15.76 6.51 -2.79
N TYR A 131 15.28 6.86 -3.99
CA TYR A 131 16.14 7.16 -5.13
C TYR A 131 16.50 8.65 -5.25
N GLY A 132 15.80 9.52 -4.55
CA GLY A 132 15.79 10.95 -4.85
C GLY A 132 15.01 11.24 -6.14
N HIS A 133 14.62 12.51 -6.32
CA HIS A 133 13.67 12.92 -7.36
C HIS A 133 14.07 12.46 -8.78
N ASP A 134 15.29 12.77 -9.21
CA ASP A 134 15.71 12.57 -10.61
C ASP A 134 15.83 11.09 -10.96
N LYS A 135 16.40 10.28 -10.06
CA LYS A 135 16.51 8.84 -10.29
C LYS A 135 15.17 8.14 -10.18
N ALA A 136 14.30 8.57 -9.25
CA ALA A 136 12.94 8.08 -9.16
C ALA A 136 12.14 8.37 -10.44
N LYS A 137 12.30 9.56 -11.01
CA LYS A 137 11.72 9.95 -12.31
C LYS A 137 12.20 9.07 -13.46
N GLU A 138 13.49 8.79 -13.55
CA GLU A 138 14.02 7.85 -14.55
C GLU A 138 13.40 6.44 -14.40
N VAL A 139 13.33 5.92 -13.17
CA VAL A 139 12.78 4.59 -12.86
C VAL A 139 11.29 4.52 -13.20
N LEU A 140 10.48 5.47 -12.73
CA LEU A 140 9.04 5.47 -12.92
C LEU A 140 8.65 5.74 -14.38
N ASN A 141 9.36 6.62 -15.09
CA ASN A 141 9.11 6.83 -16.52
C ASN A 141 9.38 5.57 -17.33
N ARG A 142 10.49 4.89 -17.08
CA ARG A 142 10.78 3.61 -17.72
C ARG A 142 9.73 2.55 -17.39
N HIS A 143 9.26 2.48 -16.14
CA HIS A 143 8.20 1.56 -15.75
C HIS A 143 6.89 1.86 -16.50
N ARG A 144 6.38 3.10 -16.45
CA ARG A 144 5.13 3.49 -17.12
C ARG A 144 5.16 3.27 -18.63
N ASN A 145 6.33 3.44 -19.27
CA ASN A 145 6.48 3.27 -20.71
C ASN A 145 6.62 1.81 -21.19
N ASN A 146 6.88 0.86 -20.28
CA ASN A 146 7.19 -0.53 -20.67
C ASN A 146 6.36 -1.58 -19.93
N PHE A 147 5.79 -1.26 -18.77
CA PHE A 147 5.08 -2.24 -17.96
C PHE A 147 3.69 -2.55 -18.50
N ILE A 148 2.91 -1.56 -18.92
CA ILE A 148 1.64 -1.76 -19.63
C ILE A 148 1.70 -1.02 -20.95
N THR A 149 1.25 -1.66 -22.01
CA THR A 149 1.35 -1.22 -23.40
C THR A 149 0.06 -1.52 -24.17
N VAL A 150 -0.03 -1.06 -25.40
CA VAL A 150 -1.17 -1.36 -26.29
C VAL A 150 -1.37 -2.86 -26.53
N GLU A 151 -0.30 -3.67 -26.49
CA GLU A 151 -0.41 -5.13 -26.70
C GLU A 151 -1.16 -5.81 -25.54
N ASP A 152 -1.06 -5.26 -24.34
CA ASP A 152 -1.79 -5.73 -23.16
C ASP A 152 -3.30 -5.46 -23.30
N PHE A 153 -3.67 -4.29 -23.82
CA PHE A 153 -5.08 -3.99 -24.15
C PHE A 153 -5.63 -4.89 -25.26
N LYS A 154 -4.83 -5.19 -26.28
CA LYS A 154 -5.21 -6.17 -27.31
C LYS A 154 -5.34 -7.59 -26.73
N PHE A 155 -4.48 -7.97 -25.80
CA PHE A 155 -4.58 -9.25 -25.09
C PHE A 155 -5.90 -9.34 -24.33
N LEU A 156 -6.23 -8.34 -23.52
CA LEU A 156 -7.50 -8.26 -22.79
C LEU A 156 -8.70 -8.37 -23.73
N HIS A 157 -8.72 -7.58 -24.81
CA HIS A 157 -9.82 -7.59 -25.78
C HIS A 157 -10.01 -8.97 -26.44
N ARG A 158 -8.92 -9.65 -26.83
CA ARG A 158 -8.98 -11.00 -27.45
C ARG A 158 -9.56 -12.05 -26.50
N HIS A 159 -9.49 -11.84 -25.19
CA HIS A 159 -10.01 -12.74 -24.18
C HIS A 159 -11.36 -12.26 -23.61
N GLY A 160 -12.07 -11.37 -24.31
CA GLY A 160 -13.42 -10.95 -23.92
C GLY A 160 -13.47 -9.94 -22.77
N ILE A 161 -12.34 -9.47 -22.26
CA ILE A 161 -12.31 -8.41 -21.27
C ILE A 161 -12.67 -7.08 -21.92
N ASN A 162 -13.65 -6.40 -21.34
CA ASN A 162 -14.28 -5.20 -21.93
C ASN A 162 -14.08 -3.92 -21.09
N THR A 163 -13.50 -4.04 -19.90
CA THR A 163 -13.31 -2.94 -18.94
C THR A 163 -11.99 -3.13 -18.20
N VAL A 164 -11.34 -2.01 -17.84
CA VAL A 164 -10.15 -2.00 -16.99
C VAL A 164 -10.37 -1.06 -15.80
N ARG A 165 -9.95 -1.49 -14.61
CA ARG A 165 -9.86 -0.65 -13.42
C ARG A 165 -8.44 -0.12 -13.31
N ILE A 166 -8.27 1.20 -13.25
CA ILE A 166 -6.94 1.86 -13.25
C ILE A 166 -6.78 2.65 -11.94
N PRO A 167 -6.08 2.09 -10.93
CA PRO A 167 -5.77 2.82 -9.72
C PRO A 167 -4.82 4.01 -10.01
N VAL A 168 -5.11 5.16 -9.42
CA VAL A 168 -4.26 6.35 -9.50
C VAL A 168 -4.05 6.97 -8.12
N GLY A 169 -2.85 7.52 -7.89
CA GLY A 169 -2.55 8.22 -6.64
C GLY A 169 -3.26 9.57 -6.55
N TRP A 170 -3.55 10.01 -5.32
CA TRP A 170 -4.23 11.29 -5.05
C TRP A 170 -3.49 12.52 -5.62
N TRP A 171 -2.18 12.38 -5.89
CA TRP A 171 -1.33 13.44 -6.42
C TRP A 171 -1.48 13.68 -7.93
N ILE A 172 -2.23 12.83 -8.65
CA ILE A 172 -2.40 12.94 -10.11
C ILE A 172 -2.93 14.32 -10.59
N PRO A 173 -3.82 15.05 -9.87
CA PRO A 173 -4.29 16.36 -10.34
C PRO A 173 -3.20 17.44 -10.38
N PHE A 174 -2.05 17.18 -9.77
CA PHE A 174 -0.91 18.10 -9.72
C PHE A 174 0.16 17.80 -10.79
N ASP A 175 -0.08 16.82 -11.66
CA ASP A 175 0.82 16.52 -12.77
C ASP A 175 1.00 17.74 -13.70
N PRO A 176 2.20 17.93 -14.28
CA PRO A 176 3.36 17.05 -14.23
C PRO A 176 4.26 17.24 -12.99
N ASN A 177 3.90 18.14 -12.06
CA ASN A 177 4.72 18.53 -10.92
C ASN A 177 3.98 18.31 -9.58
N PRO A 178 3.74 17.05 -9.18
CA PRO A 178 3.06 16.74 -7.94
C PRO A 178 3.87 17.17 -6.70
N PRO A 179 3.22 17.26 -5.52
CA PRO A 179 3.92 17.55 -4.27
C PRO A 179 5.02 16.52 -3.98
N THR A 180 6.17 16.99 -3.50
CA THR A 180 7.27 16.13 -3.04
C THR A 180 6.77 15.13 -1.98
N PRO A 181 7.21 13.86 -2.02
CA PRO A 181 8.23 13.27 -2.91
C PRO A 181 7.66 12.65 -4.19
N PHE A 182 6.36 12.74 -4.45
CA PHE A 182 5.74 12.06 -5.59
C PHE A 182 6.31 12.54 -6.93
N ILE A 183 6.27 11.66 -7.92
CA ILE A 183 6.86 11.91 -9.24
C ILE A 183 5.76 11.89 -10.30
N GLY A 184 5.66 13.00 -11.04
CA GLY A 184 4.62 13.18 -12.04
C GLY A 184 4.81 12.32 -13.29
N GLY A 185 3.82 12.33 -14.17
CA GLY A 185 3.75 11.51 -15.39
C GLY A 185 2.70 10.38 -15.32
N THR A 186 1.88 10.36 -14.28
CA THR A 186 0.75 9.43 -14.16
C THR A 186 -0.37 9.84 -15.10
N LEU A 187 -0.61 11.15 -15.27
CA LEU A 187 -1.64 11.67 -16.17
C LEU A 187 -1.36 11.32 -17.64
N GLU A 188 -0.11 11.47 -18.08
CA GLU A 188 0.33 11.06 -19.43
C GLU A 188 0.16 9.55 -19.65
N ALA A 189 0.51 8.73 -18.66
CA ALA A 189 0.30 7.28 -18.73
C ALA A 189 -1.19 6.91 -18.79
N LEU A 190 -2.05 7.65 -18.08
CA LEU A 190 -3.50 7.47 -18.12
C LEU A 190 -4.07 7.86 -19.50
N ASP A 191 -3.61 8.95 -20.10
CA ASP A 191 -3.99 9.36 -21.46
C ASP A 191 -3.62 8.31 -22.51
N ASN A 192 -2.46 7.66 -22.35
CA ASN A 192 -2.07 6.52 -23.17
C ASN A 192 -3.05 5.35 -23.02
N ALA A 193 -3.43 4.99 -21.78
CA ALA A 193 -4.41 3.94 -21.51
C ALA A 193 -5.78 4.25 -22.15
N TYR A 194 -6.26 5.50 -22.05
CA TYR A 194 -7.48 5.93 -22.74
C TYR A 194 -7.35 5.80 -24.26
N SER A 195 -6.21 6.19 -24.84
CA SER A 195 -5.96 6.06 -26.27
C SER A 195 -5.97 4.60 -26.73
N TRP A 196 -5.40 3.69 -25.94
CA TRP A 196 -5.43 2.25 -26.22
C TRP A 196 -6.84 1.66 -26.08
N ALA A 197 -7.63 2.13 -25.12
CA ALA A 197 -9.04 1.73 -24.96
C ALA A 197 -9.91 2.22 -26.13
N GLN A 198 -9.67 3.43 -26.65
CA GLN A 198 -10.42 3.99 -27.80
C GLN A 198 -10.20 3.21 -29.10
N TYR A 199 -9.06 2.52 -29.25
CA TYR A 199 -8.85 1.57 -30.35
C TYR A 199 -9.93 0.47 -30.38
N SER A 200 -10.54 0.18 -29.23
CA SER A 200 -11.64 -0.79 -29.07
C SER A 200 -13.05 -0.19 -29.23
N LYS A 201 -13.18 1.09 -29.63
CA LYS A 201 -14.46 1.79 -29.92
C LYS A 201 -15.47 1.88 -28.76
N HIS A 202 -15.01 1.86 -27.50
CA HIS A 202 -15.86 2.06 -26.33
C HIS A 202 -15.81 3.52 -25.82
N PRO A 203 -16.88 4.07 -25.21
CA PRO A 203 -16.80 5.32 -24.47
C PRO A 203 -15.70 5.18 -23.40
N ALA A 204 -14.75 6.11 -23.42
CA ALA A 204 -13.44 5.87 -22.80
C ALA A 204 -13.48 5.75 -21.26
N MET A 205 -14.52 6.28 -20.61
CA MET A 205 -14.60 6.37 -19.14
C MET A 205 -16.00 5.98 -18.65
N LEU A 206 -16.07 4.94 -17.82
CA LEU A 206 -17.32 4.41 -17.27
C LEU A 206 -17.75 5.11 -15.98
N GLY A 207 -16.81 5.37 -15.07
CA GLY A 207 -17.09 5.94 -13.76
C GLY A 207 -15.83 6.31 -13.00
N PHE A 208 -16.02 6.83 -11.79
CA PHE A 208 -14.96 7.20 -10.87
C PHE A 208 -15.14 6.44 -9.56
N GLU A 209 -14.10 5.75 -9.12
CA GLU A 209 -14.02 5.23 -7.76
C GLU A 209 -13.41 6.29 -6.84
N LEU A 210 -14.13 6.62 -5.76
CA LEU A 210 -13.78 7.78 -4.93
C LEU A 210 -12.60 7.53 -3.99
N LEU A 211 -12.49 6.32 -3.45
CA LEU A 211 -11.45 5.91 -2.52
C LEU A 211 -11.34 4.39 -2.51
N ASN A 212 -10.11 3.89 -2.58
CA ASN A 212 -9.80 2.46 -2.46
C ASN A 212 -9.62 2.07 -0.98
N GLU A 213 -10.30 1.00 -0.56
CA GLU A 213 -10.05 0.28 0.71
C GLU A 213 -9.87 1.13 1.98
N PRO A 214 -10.84 1.99 2.35
CA PRO A 214 -10.80 2.66 3.64
C PRO A 214 -10.77 1.63 4.80
N SER A 215 -9.81 1.75 5.73
CA SER A 215 -9.74 0.85 6.88
C SER A 215 -10.88 1.07 7.86
N ALA A 216 -11.64 0.01 8.19
CA ALA A 216 -12.71 0.10 9.19
C ALA A 216 -12.21 0.48 10.58
N ALA A 217 -10.95 0.14 10.90
CA ALA A 217 -10.34 0.43 12.19
C ALA A 217 -9.90 1.90 12.32
N GLU A 218 -9.59 2.56 11.21
CA GLU A 218 -9.04 3.92 11.20
C GLU A 218 -10.02 4.98 10.72
N VAL A 219 -10.98 4.59 9.88
CA VAL A 219 -11.93 5.52 9.23
C VAL A 219 -13.34 5.28 9.77
N PRO A 220 -13.88 6.21 10.60
CA PRO A 220 -15.27 6.17 11.04
C PRO A 220 -16.25 6.20 9.86
N LEU A 221 -17.34 5.43 9.97
CA LEU A 221 -18.30 5.26 8.89
C LEU A 221 -18.98 6.58 8.51
N ASP A 222 -19.32 7.43 9.48
CA ASP A 222 -19.98 8.72 9.25
C ASP A 222 -19.07 9.70 8.47
N VAL A 223 -17.77 9.71 8.80
CA VAL A 223 -16.76 10.46 8.04
C VAL A 223 -16.67 9.96 6.60
N LEU A 224 -16.64 8.63 6.41
CA LEU A 224 -16.56 8.03 5.08
C LEU A 224 -17.81 8.32 4.24
N VAL A 225 -19.00 8.14 4.81
CA VAL A 225 -20.27 8.42 4.13
C VAL A 225 -20.36 9.90 3.76
N SER A 226 -19.94 10.81 4.64
CA SER A 226 -19.87 12.24 4.34
C SER A 226 -18.93 12.54 3.18
N PHE A 227 -17.75 11.91 3.13
CA PHE A 227 -16.81 12.02 2.02
C PHE A 227 -17.42 11.51 0.70
N TYR A 228 -18.04 10.33 0.71
CA TYR A 228 -18.69 9.76 -0.47
C TYR A 228 -19.84 10.61 -0.99
N LYS A 229 -20.68 11.17 -0.12
CA LYS A 229 -21.75 12.11 -0.51
C LYS A 229 -21.20 13.35 -1.20
N GLN A 230 -20.12 13.92 -0.67
CA GLN A 230 -19.46 15.07 -1.29
C GLN A 230 -18.89 14.74 -2.67
N GLY A 231 -18.20 13.60 -2.79
CA GLY A 231 -17.67 13.11 -4.07
C GLY A 231 -18.77 12.86 -5.11
N TYR A 232 -19.88 12.22 -4.70
CA TYR A 232 -21.06 12.02 -5.54
C TYR A 232 -21.60 13.35 -6.07
N HIS A 233 -21.88 14.31 -5.18
CA HIS A 233 -22.41 15.61 -5.58
C HIS A 233 -21.44 16.38 -6.47
N MET A 234 -20.13 16.24 -6.24
CA MET A 234 -19.13 16.87 -7.10
C MET A 234 -19.17 16.29 -8.52
N ILE A 235 -19.17 14.96 -8.67
CA ILE A 235 -19.25 14.32 -9.98
C ILE A 235 -20.54 14.71 -10.69
N ARG A 236 -21.68 14.76 -9.97
CA ARG A 236 -22.98 15.14 -10.53
C ARG A 236 -23.05 16.58 -11.04
N LYS A 237 -22.13 17.48 -10.62
CA LYS A 237 -22.00 18.82 -11.22
C LYS A 237 -21.43 18.78 -12.65
N TYR A 238 -20.66 17.76 -12.99
CA TYR A 238 -19.96 17.65 -14.28
C TYR A 238 -20.48 16.51 -15.16
N SER A 239 -21.08 15.47 -14.58
CA SER A 239 -21.61 14.32 -15.32
C SER A 239 -22.82 13.71 -14.65
N SER A 240 -23.93 13.67 -15.39
CA SER A 240 -25.12 12.89 -15.05
C SER A 240 -25.01 11.41 -15.47
N ALA A 241 -24.03 11.05 -16.31
CA ALA A 241 -23.91 9.70 -16.85
C ALA A 241 -22.91 8.83 -16.07
N ALA A 242 -21.80 9.41 -15.61
CA ALA A 242 -20.72 8.65 -14.98
C ALA A 242 -21.18 7.90 -13.73
N TYR A 243 -20.77 6.64 -13.59
CA TYR A 243 -20.94 5.89 -12.36
C TYR A 243 -20.05 6.46 -11.25
N VAL A 244 -20.57 6.53 -10.03
CA VAL A 244 -19.81 6.84 -8.82
C VAL A 244 -19.65 5.55 -8.05
N ILE A 245 -18.41 5.07 -7.98
CA ILE A 245 -18.04 3.82 -7.36
C ILE A 245 -17.49 4.12 -5.96
N ILE A 246 -17.95 3.39 -4.95
CA ILE A 246 -17.55 3.55 -3.55
C ILE A 246 -17.08 2.21 -3.01
N CYS A 247 -15.85 2.17 -2.48
CA CYS A 247 -15.30 0.94 -1.92
C CYS A 247 -15.81 0.71 -0.50
N GLN A 248 -16.12 -0.55 -0.17
CA GLN A 248 -16.39 -0.96 1.20
C GLN A 248 -15.20 -0.68 2.11
N ARG A 249 -15.44 -0.56 3.42
CA ARG A 249 -14.34 -0.54 4.37
C ARG A 249 -13.71 -1.93 4.46
N ILE A 250 -12.38 -1.99 4.44
CA ILE A 250 -11.66 -3.24 4.66
C ILE A 250 -11.67 -3.63 6.14
N ALA A 251 -11.65 -4.93 6.39
CA ALA A 251 -11.98 -5.68 7.62
C ALA A 251 -13.34 -6.41 7.51
N ASN A 252 -13.67 -7.23 8.52
CA ASN A 252 -14.89 -8.03 8.56
C ASN A 252 -16.12 -7.16 8.87
N VAL A 253 -16.47 -6.26 7.94
CA VAL A 253 -17.61 -5.34 8.00
C VAL A 253 -18.63 -5.74 6.95
N ASP A 254 -19.92 -5.59 7.29
CA ASP A 254 -21.00 -5.88 6.35
C ASP A 254 -21.15 -4.73 5.33
N PRO A 255 -20.99 -4.98 4.02
CA PRO A 255 -21.14 -3.95 2.98
C PRO A 255 -22.55 -3.32 2.93
N PHE A 256 -23.55 -3.93 3.57
CA PHE A 256 -24.88 -3.30 3.73
C PHE A 256 -24.81 -1.93 4.42
N GLU A 257 -23.76 -1.61 5.18
CA GLU A 257 -23.56 -0.29 5.76
C GLU A 257 -23.58 0.84 4.71
N LEU A 258 -23.10 0.57 3.49
CA LEU A 258 -23.09 1.53 2.39
C LEU A 258 -24.40 1.56 1.59
N TYR A 259 -25.14 0.44 1.57
CA TYR A 259 -26.44 0.36 0.90
C TYR A 259 -27.49 1.23 1.61
N GLN A 260 -27.39 1.34 2.93
CA GLN A 260 -28.31 2.11 3.76
C GLN A 260 -27.87 3.57 3.95
N ALA A 261 -26.69 3.95 3.43
CA ALA A 261 -26.09 5.26 3.67
C ALA A 261 -26.70 6.41 2.83
N ASP A 262 -27.55 6.09 1.85
CA ASP A 262 -28.20 7.06 0.95
C ASP A 262 -27.17 8.03 0.30
N ILE A 263 -26.10 7.47 -0.27
CA ILE A 263 -24.97 8.25 -0.80
C ILE A 263 -25.36 9.03 -2.06
N GLY A 264 -26.27 8.49 -2.86
CA GLY A 264 -26.78 9.13 -4.06
C GLY A 264 -27.95 8.37 -4.66
N SER A 265 -28.67 9.01 -5.59
CA SER A 265 -29.95 8.53 -6.10
C SER A 265 -29.89 7.68 -7.37
N PHE A 266 -28.79 7.73 -8.14
CA PHE A 266 -28.62 6.93 -9.36
C PHE A 266 -27.14 6.78 -9.75
N ASN A 267 -26.85 5.76 -10.56
CA ASN A 267 -25.50 5.39 -11.03
C ASN A 267 -24.49 5.33 -9.89
N ILE A 268 -24.89 4.73 -8.77
CA ILE A 268 -24.03 4.39 -7.64
C ILE A 268 -23.67 2.92 -7.71
N VAL A 269 -22.41 2.61 -7.44
CA VAL A 269 -21.88 1.26 -7.42
C VAL A 269 -21.11 1.07 -6.13
N VAL A 270 -21.33 -0.04 -5.42
CA VAL A 270 -20.51 -0.45 -4.29
C VAL A 270 -19.47 -1.45 -4.78
N ASP A 271 -18.21 -1.17 -4.51
CA ASP A 271 -17.06 -2.03 -4.82
C ASP A 271 -16.71 -2.91 -3.62
N LEU A 272 -16.60 -4.21 -3.89
CA LEU A 272 -16.27 -5.28 -2.95
C LEU A 272 -15.00 -5.98 -3.41
N HIS A 273 -14.08 -6.16 -2.47
CA HIS A 273 -12.83 -6.88 -2.72
C HIS A 273 -12.92 -8.26 -2.06
N TYR A 274 -12.82 -9.32 -2.86
CA TYR A 274 -12.94 -10.69 -2.39
C TYR A 274 -11.62 -11.43 -2.55
N TYR A 275 -11.01 -11.67 -1.40
CA TYR A 275 -9.83 -12.51 -1.25
C TYR A 275 -10.18 -13.71 -0.36
N ASN A 276 -9.67 -14.88 -0.72
CA ASN A 276 -9.52 -16.03 0.17
C ASN A 276 -8.11 -16.05 0.77
N LEU A 277 -7.64 -14.86 1.16
CA LEU A 277 -6.31 -14.57 1.69
C LEU A 277 -6.46 -13.61 2.86
N PHE A 278 -5.37 -13.39 3.60
CA PHE A 278 -5.22 -12.36 4.64
C PHE A 278 -6.02 -12.55 5.93
N ASP A 279 -7.05 -13.39 5.94
CA ASP A 279 -7.76 -13.80 7.15
C ASP A 279 -7.24 -15.16 7.67
N ALA A 280 -7.06 -15.27 8.98
CA ALA A 280 -6.61 -16.51 9.63
C ALA A 280 -7.52 -17.72 9.36
N THR A 281 -8.79 -17.46 9.02
CA THR A 281 -9.78 -18.46 8.62
C THR A 281 -9.32 -19.29 7.42
N PHE A 282 -8.58 -18.70 6.46
CA PHE A 282 -8.17 -19.39 5.22
C PHE A 282 -6.91 -20.24 5.39
N VAL A 283 -6.05 -19.94 6.38
CA VAL A 283 -4.73 -20.58 6.56
C VAL A 283 -4.80 -22.11 6.64
N ASN A 284 -5.87 -22.64 7.23
CA ASN A 284 -6.04 -24.09 7.43
C ASN A 284 -7.20 -24.68 6.61
N MET A 285 -7.74 -23.93 5.65
CA MET A 285 -8.80 -24.46 4.78
C MET A 285 -8.23 -25.43 3.75
N SER A 286 -8.91 -26.56 3.55
CA SER A 286 -8.63 -27.43 2.43
C SER A 286 -9.04 -26.79 1.10
N VAL A 287 -8.57 -27.36 -0.01
CA VAL A 287 -9.03 -27.03 -1.37
C VAL A 287 -10.55 -26.97 -1.45
N GLU A 288 -11.23 -28.06 -1.07
CA GLU A 288 -12.69 -28.13 -1.09
C GLU A 288 -13.34 -27.06 -0.20
N ALA A 289 -12.80 -26.83 1.00
CA ALA A 289 -13.36 -25.84 1.91
C ALA A 289 -13.28 -24.42 1.35
N ASN A 290 -12.17 -24.08 0.68
CA ASN A 290 -12.00 -22.80 0.00
C ASN A 290 -12.99 -22.61 -1.15
N ILE A 291 -13.15 -23.63 -2.02
CA ILE A 291 -14.12 -23.58 -3.13
C ILE A 291 -15.55 -23.43 -2.59
N GLN A 292 -15.91 -24.23 -1.59
CA GLN A 292 -17.24 -24.17 -0.95
C GLN A 292 -17.48 -22.84 -0.24
N TYR A 293 -16.44 -22.16 0.24
CA TYR A 293 -16.57 -20.83 0.84
C TYR A 293 -17.10 -19.80 -0.17
N ILE A 294 -16.69 -19.89 -1.44
CA ILE A 294 -17.18 -19.00 -2.50
C ILE A 294 -18.70 -19.13 -2.67
N PHE A 295 -19.20 -20.36 -2.78
CA PHE A 295 -20.64 -20.61 -2.92
C PHE A 295 -21.43 -20.31 -1.64
N LYS A 296 -20.91 -20.67 -0.46
CA LYS A 296 -21.67 -20.53 0.80
C LYS A 296 -21.68 -19.10 1.32
N SER A 297 -20.55 -18.40 1.21
CA SER A 297 -20.36 -17.06 1.76
C SER A 297 -20.56 -15.99 0.69
N ARG A 298 -19.71 -15.97 -0.35
CA ARG A 298 -19.67 -14.89 -1.34
C ARG A 298 -20.94 -14.84 -2.18
N GLU A 299 -21.44 -15.99 -2.63
CA GLU A 299 -22.69 -16.05 -3.39
C GLU A 299 -23.89 -15.60 -2.56
N THR A 300 -23.96 -16.01 -1.29
CA THR A 300 -25.02 -15.58 -0.37
C THR A 300 -25.01 -14.07 -0.17
N GLN A 301 -23.83 -13.49 0.08
CA GLN A 301 -23.66 -12.04 0.23
C GLN A 301 -24.06 -11.31 -1.05
N LEU A 302 -23.57 -11.76 -2.21
CA LEU A 302 -23.87 -11.15 -3.50
C LEU A 302 -25.37 -11.23 -3.85
N LYS A 303 -26.01 -12.37 -3.60
CA LYS A 303 -27.47 -12.53 -3.75
C LYS A 303 -28.24 -11.59 -2.84
N ALA A 304 -27.80 -11.38 -1.60
CA ALA A 304 -28.45 -10.47 -0.68
C ALA A 304 -28.33 -9.01 -1.17
N LEU A 305 -27.13 -8.58 -1.60
CA LEU A 305 -26.90 -7.23 -2.12
C LEU A 305 -27.64 -6.96 -3.42
N ASN A 306 -27.63 -7.90 -4.37
CA ASN A 306 -28.38 -7.76 -5.64
C ASN A 306 -29.91 -7.73 -5.44
N ARG A 307 -30.43 -8.36 -4.37
CA ARG A 307 -31.86 -8.28 -4.02
C ARG A 307 -32.21 -7.01 -3.25
N ALA A 308 -31.22 -6.36 -2.65
CA ALA A 308 -31.42 -5.07 -2.03
C ALA A 308 -31.70 -4.05 -3.13
N ASN A 309 -32.77 -3.27 -2.98
CA ASN A 309 -33.08 -2.16 -3.88
C ASN A 309 -32.11 -0.99 -3.59
N GLY A 310 -30.84 -1.17 -3.96
CA GLY A 310 -29.73 -0.26 -3.64
C GLY A 310 -28.72 -0.12 -4.79
N PRO A 311 -27.49 0.32 -4.48
CA PRO A 311 -26.41 0.41 -5.47
C PRO A 311 -26.14 -0.87 -6.25
N LEU A 312 -25.60 -0.72 -7.46
CA LEU A 312 -25.05 -1.85 -8.22
C LEU A 312 -23.84 -2.43 -7.47
N VAL A 313 -23.57 -3.73 -7.65
CA VAL A 313 -22.44 -4.43 -7.02
C VAL A 313 -21.33 -4.62 -8.03
N PHE A 314 -20.12 -4.20 -7.67
CA PHE A 314 -18.89 -4.46 -8.42
C PHE A 314 -17.95 -5.31 -7.56
N ILE A 315 -17.39 -6.38 -8.13
CA ILE A 315 -16.29 -7.12 -7.48
C ILE A 315 -14.98 -6.58 -8.05
N GLY A 316 -14.50 -5.45 -7.54
CA GLY A 316 -13.41 -4.69 -8.14
C GLY A 316 -12.02 -5.28 -7.93
N GLU A 317 -11.88 -6.20 -6.98
CA GLU A 317 -10.64 -6.96 -6.79
C GLU A 317 -10.93 -8.41 -6.36
N TRP A 318 -10.28 -9.34 -7.06
CA TRP A 318 -10.16 -10.76 -6.72
C TRP A 318 -8.96 -11.37 -7.46
N VAL A 319 -8.47 -12.52 -7.01
CA VAL A 319 -7.29 -13.22 -7.57
C VAL A 319 -7.56 -14.71 -7.73
N ASN A 320 -6.69 -15.40 -8.46
CA ASN A 320 -6.65 -16.87 -8.47
C ASN A 320 -5.65 -17.42 -7.43
N GLU A 321 -5.03 -16.57 -6.60
CA GLU A 321 -4.17 -16.97 -5.48
C GLU A 321 -4.98 -17.17 -4.19
N TRP A 322 -4.63 -18.20 -3.43
CA TRP A 322 -5.31 -18.64 -2.21
C TRP A 322 -4.37 -19.33 -1.20
N ASP A 323 -3.04 -19.30 -1.43
CA ASP A 323 -1.97 -19.82 -0.56
C ASP A 323 -2.07 -21.32 -0.21
N VAL A 324 -2.87 -22.09 -0.96
CA VAL A 324 -2.98 -23.54 -0.79
C VAL A 324 -1.83 -24.24 -1.51
N THR A 325 -0.76 -24.52 -0.79
CA THR A 325 0.49 -25.09 -1.36
C THR A 325 0.34 -26.50 -1.94
N SER A 326 -0.68 -27.26 -1.54
CA SER A 326 -0.96 -28.59 -2.07
C SER A 326 -1.88 -28.60 -3.29
N ALA A 327 -2.39 -27.44 -3.72
CA ALA A 327 -3.35 -27.35 -4.82
C ALA A 327 -2.68 -27.68 -6.17
N SER A 328 -3.32 -28.57 -6.91
CA SER A 328 -2.99 -28.88 -8.31
C SER A 328 -3.50 -27.79 -9.25
N GLN A 329 -3.06 -27.82 -10.51
CA GLN A 329 -3.60 -26.94 -11.54
C GLN A 329 -5.12 -27.09 -11.71
N THR A 330 -5.67 -28.30 -11.60
CA THR A 330 -7.12 -28.54 -11.65
C THR A 330 -7.83 -27.87 -10.47
N ASP A 331 -7.22 -27.88 -9.28
CA ASP A 331 -7.80 -27.21 -8.11
C ASP A 331 -7.86 -25.69 -8.30
N TYR A 332 -6.84 -25.09 -8.93
CA TYR A 332 -6.87 -23.68 -9.31
C TYR A 332 -7.92 -23.37 -10.39
N GLN A 333 -8.10 -24.27 -11.37
CA GLN A 333 -9.16 -24.13 -12.37
C GLN A 333 -10.55 -24.19 -11.72
N ASP A 334 -10.76 -25.14 -10.80
CA ASP A 334 -12.02 -25.30 -10.09
C ASP A 334 -12.31 -24.11 -9.16
N PHE A 335 -11.29 -23.57 -8.49
CA PHE A 335 -11.40 -22.37 -7.68
C PHE A 335 -11.71 -21.12 -8.53
N GLY A 336 -10.96 -20.89 -9.60
CA GLY A 336 -11.20 -19.80 -10.54
C GLY A 336 -12.59 -19.87 -11.17
N ARG A 337 -13.05 -21.06 -11.56
CA ARG A 337 -14.41 -21.27 -12.08
C ARG A 337 -15.47 -20.96 -11.03
N ALA A 338 -15.32 -21.43 -9.79
CA ALA A 338 -16.27 -21.14 -8.73
C ALA A 338 -16.39 -19.63 -8.46
N GLN A 339 -15.26 -18.92 -8.49
CA GLN A 339 -15.23 -17.46 -8.40
C GLN A 339 -15.97 -16.81 -9.56
N LEU A 340 -15.68 -17.19 -10.82
CA LEU A 340 -16.37 -16.65 -11.99
C LEU A 340 -17.88 -16.95 -11.99
N ASP A 341 -18.29 -18.18 -11.66
CA ASP A 341 -19.70 -18.58 -11.55
C ASP A 341 -20.48 -17.68 -10.60
N VAL A 342 -19.86 -17.30 -9.47
CA VAL A 342 -20.47 -16.41 -8.48
C VAL A 342 -20.35 -14.94 -8.88
N TYR A 343 -19.15 -14.47 -9.23
CA TYR A 343 -18.87 -13.04 -9.46
C TYR A 343 -19.51 -12.53 -10.76
N ASN A 344 -19.81 -13.40 -11.72
CA ASN A 344 -20.62 -13.05 -12.90
C ASN A 344 -22.05 -12.60 -12.54
N ALA A 345 -22.54 -12.91 -11.33
CA ALA A 345 -23.82 -12.40 -10.84
C ALA A 345 -23.75 -10.96 -10.32
N ALA A 346 -22.56 -10.34 -10.22
CA ALA A 346 -22.43 -8.96 -9.77
C ALA A 346 -23.05 -8.00 -10.79
N SER A 347 -23.92 -7.11 -10.33
CA SER A 347 -24.74 -6.27 -11.19
C SER A 347 -23.97 -5.19 -11.98
N PHE A 348 -22.70 -4.95 -11.64
CA PHE A 348 -21.77 -4.08 -12.36
C PHE A 348 -20.57 -4.84 -12.96
N GLY A 349 -20.45 -6.14 -12.69
CA GLY A 349 -19.34 -6.98 -13.15
C GLY A 349 -18.22 -7.14 -12.11
N TRP A 350 -17.03 -7.51 -12.60
CA TRP A 350 -15.85 -7.79 -11.78
C TRP A 350 -14.57 -7.32 -12.47
N ALA A 351 -13.50 -7.12 -11.69
CA ALA A 351 -12.15 -6.86 -12.18
C ALA A 351 -11.14 -7.74 -11.44
N TYR A 352 -10.33 -8.47 -12.21
CA TYR A 352 -9.27 -9.32 -11.66
C TYR A 352 -8.07 -8.47 -11.26
N TRP A 353 -7.54 -8.71 -10.06
CA TRP A 353 -6.32 -8.10 -9.57
C TRP A 353 -5.15 -9.07 -9.77
N THR A 354 -4.23 -8.90 -10.72
CA THR A 354 -4.07 -7.81 -11.67
C THR A 354 -3.62 -8.36 -13.03
N LEU A 355 -3.53 -7.52 -14.07
CA LEU A 355 -3.16 -7.96 -15.41
C LEU A 355 -1.77 -8.62 -15.44
N LYS A 356 -0.78 -8.00 -14.81
CA LYS A 356 0.61 -8.50 -14.73
C LYS A 356 1.19 -8.37 -13.33
N ASN A 357 1.87 -9.41 -12.87
CA ASN A 357 2.48 -9.50 -11.56
C ASN A 357 3.69 -10.43 -11.58
N ASP A 358 4.66 -10.21 -10.69
CA ASP A 358 5.81 -11.12 -10.56
C ASP A 358 5.42 -12.45 -9.88
N ARG A 359 4.25 -12.50 -9.22
CA ARG A 359 3.68 -13.70 -8.62
C ARG A 359 2.67 -14.35 -9.56
N MET A 360 2.88 -15.64 -9.86
CA MET A 360 2.16 -16.39 -10.89
C MET A 360 0.64 -16.28 -10.80
N HIS A 361 0.03 -16.66 -9.67
CA HIS A 361 -1.44 -16.67 -9.54
C HIS A 361 -2.06 -15.30 -9.28
N TRP A 362 -1.25 -14.25 -9.13
CA TRP A 362 -1.69 -12.85 -9.13
C TRP A 362 -1.67 -12.22 -10.53
N ASP A 363 -0.99 -12.87 -11.48
CA ASP A 363 -0.83 -12.41 -12.86
C ASP A 363 -1.92 -13.04 -13.74
N PHE A 364 -2.90 -12.24 -14.15
CA PHE A 364 -4.01 -12.68 -14.98
C PHE A 364 -3.53 -13.25 -16.31
N GLU A 365 -2.62 -12.56 -16.99
CA GLU A 365 -2.11 -12.99 -18.29
C GLU A 365 -1.39 -14.35 -18.19
N TRP A 366 -0.59 -14.56 -17.15
CA TRP A 366 0.06 -15.82 -16.87
C TRP A 366 -0.97 -16.93 -16.58
N ASN A 367 -1.99 -16.66 -15.76
CA ASN A 367 -3.04 -17.63 -15.45
C ASN A 367 -3.75 -18.12 -16.73
N ILE A 368 -4.12 -17.20 -17.63
CA ILE A 368 -4.77 -17.53 -18.90
C ILE A 368 -3.82 -18.32 -19.81
N ARG A 369 -2.59 -17.83 -20.02
CA ARG A 369 -1.61 -18.47 -20.91
C ARG A 369 -1.21 -19.88 -20.43
N ASN A 370 -1.21 -20.12 -19.13
CA ASN A 370 -0.85 -21.40 -18.54
C ASN A 370 -2.06 -22.24 -18.12
N SER A 371 -3.28 -21.82 -18.46
CA SER A 371 -4.52 -22.57 -18.16
C SER A 371 -4.77 -22.82 -16.67
N TYR A 372 -4.37 -21.90 -15.78
CA TYR A 372 -4.75 -21.92 -14.36
C TYR A 372 -6.09 -21.22 -14.10
N LEU A 373 -6.48 -20.31 -15.00
CA LEU A 373 -7.81 -19.70 -15.04
C LEU A 373 -8.37 -19.84 -16.46
N GLN A 374 -9.66 -20.11 -16.57
CA GLN A 374 -10.38 -20.23 -17.83
C GLN A 374 -11.61 -19.30 -17.77
N LEU A 375 -11.75 -18.41 -18.76
CA LEU A 375 -12.82 -17.41 -18.85
C LEU A 375 -14.08 -17.94 -19.52
#